data_AF-A0A3B9HQ32-F1
#
_entry.id   AF-A0A3B9HQ32-F1
#
_cell.length_a   1.000
_cell.length_b   1.000
_cell.length_c   1.000
_cell.angle_alpha   90.00
_cell.angle_beta   90.00
_cell.angle_gamma   90.00
#
_symmetry.space_group_name_H-M   'P 1'
#
loop_
_entity.id
_entity.type
_entity.pdbx_description
1 polymer ?
#
loop_
_entity_poly.entity_id
_entity_poly.type
_entity_poly.pdbx_seq_one_letter_code
_entity_poly.pdbx_strand_id
1 'polypeptide(L)'
;MKRLLLVLALLLFCVAAPLLAAFCHHCGKQMPDAANFCPACGTASAGSFDSAPPMGTPPASPPSSAQPKQPAPVIISGPVVIQPTTPVTINQPVMSPIEISLADYDAVNQMELLLSNSNYDVASREALKLKRQHNERMNLIASRYSGYGPYQRRLHDLHVLKFNALENYLESWKASERGPDVARAQAEKDRALFMLAQTNEAIDVLLSGGGSLSSIAEAEEIERRMKRTTVNYVVTAPYILVDNQRLNRGEPLWVIDVLSGSAKVLHMGRGRSSQPICGWVSVYDLERRSNWRSDPVFFYSSAPVPPVTTTVIYREPEPKIIIIAGKKRYPYRHRPSPCPWPRYPDRDRHDKHDKYDKRDKHDSRDKYDKRDKRDDKRGPYKHHSYVIVDPKFW
;
A
#
# COMPACT_ATOMS: atom_id res chain seq x y z
N MET A 1 -15.50 -17.70 53.18
CA MET A 1 -14.88 -19.04 52.98
C MET A 1 -14.99 -19.57 51.54
N LYS A 2 -16.12 -19.44 50.83
CA LYS A 2 -16.27 -19.95 49.44
C LYS A 2 -15.29 -19.37 48.40
N ARG A 3 -14.88 -18.11 48.54
CA ARG A 3 -13.90 -17.47 47.63
C ARG A 3 -12.46 -17.99 47.83
N LEU A 4 -12.12 -18.43 49.05
CA LEU A 4 -10.78 -18.97 49.35
C LEU A 4 -10.61 -20.38 48.77
N LEU A 5 -11.67 -21.18 48.78
CA LEU A 5 -11.70 -22.52 48.18
C LEU A 5 -11.52 -22.48 46.65
N LEU A 6 -12.10 -21.49 45.97
CA LEU A 6 -11.93 -21.32 44.51
C LEU A 6 -10.50 -20.96 44.12
N VAL A 7 -9.83 -20.10 44.90
CA VAL A 7 -8.43 -19.72 44.64
C VAL A 7 -7.49 -20.90 44.91
N LEU A 8 -7.76 -21.68 45.97
CA LEU A 8 -6.96 -22.85 46.32
C LEU A 8 -7.10 -23.97 45.28
N ALA A 9 -8.31 -24.18 44.75
CA ALA A 9 -8.54 -25.15 43.67
C ALA A 9 -7.84 -24.74 42.36
N LEU A 10 -7.82 -23.45 42.04
CA LEU A 10 -7.16 -22.94 40.83
C LEU A 10 -5.63 -23.05 40.92
N LEU A 11 -5.06 -22.81 42.10
CA LEU A 11 -3.63 -23.04 42.36
C LEU A 11 -3.25 -24.53 42.25
N LEU A 12 -4.10 -25.43 42.73
CA LEU A 12 -3.88 -26.88 42.63
C LEU A 12 -3.91 -27.38 41.17
N PHE A 13 -4.74 -26.78 40.32
CA PHE A 13 -4.81 -27.10 38.90
C PHE A 13 -3.55 -26.64 38.14
N CYS A 14 -2.96 -25.49 38.52
CA CYS A 14 -1.74 -24.98 37.89
C CYS A 14 -0.49 -25.83 38.18
N VAL A 15 -0.46 -26.56 39.30
CA VAL A 15 0.70 -27.41 39.67
C VAL A 15 0.61 -28.81 39.06
N ALA A 16 -0.59 -29.24 38.61
CA ALA A 16 -0.82 -30.58 38.05
C ALA A 16 -0.77 -30.64 36.51
N ALA A 17 -0.33 -29.58 35.83
CA ALA A 17 -0.20 -29.61 34.38
C ALA A 17 0.88 -30.65 33.97
N PRO A 18 0.54 -31.66 33.14
CA PRO A 18 1.51 -32.65 32.71
C PRO A 18 2.57 -32.00 31.82
N LEU A 19 3.84 -32.33 32.09
CA LEU A 19 4.96 -32.09 31.19
C LEU A 19 4.60 -32.66 29.82
N LEU A 20 4.45 -31.78 28.82
CA LEU A 20 4.18 -32.16 27.44
C LEU A 20 5.40 -32.91 26.89
N ALA A 21 5.36 -34.24 26.92
CA ALA A 21 6.36 -35.07 26.28
C ALA A 21 6.40 -34.77 24.77
N ALA A 22 7.57 -34.45 24.23
CA ALA A 22 7.75 -34.21 22.81
C ALA A 22 7.67 -35.55 22.03
N PHE A 23 6.87 -35.62 20.97
CA PHE A 23 6.78 -36.78 20.08
C PHE A 23 7.42 -36.43 18.72
N CYS A 24 8.11 -37.39 18.11
CA CYS A 24 8.68 -37.19 16.77
C CYS A 24 7.55 -37.09 15.73
N HIS A 25 7.49 -35.99 14.99
CA HIS A 25 6.49 -35.77 13.93
C HIS A 25 6.58 -36.76 12.77
N HIS A 26 7.71 -37.44 12.58
CA HIS A 26 7.92 -38.34 11.45
C HIS A 26 7.61 -39.81 11.77
N CYS A 27 7.83 -40.27 13.01
CA CYS A 27 7.63 -41.67 13.39
C CYS A 27 6.72 -41.89 14.61
N GLY A 28 6.26 -40.82 15.27
CA GLY A 28 5.33 -40.86 16.40
C GLY A 28 5.93 -41.38 17.71
N LYS A 29 7.22 -41.72 17.78
CA LYS A 29 7.88 -42.16 19.02
C LYS A 29 8.19 -40.97 19.93
N GLN A 30 8.06 -41.19 21.24
CA GLN A 30 8.38 -40.23 22.27
C GLN A 30 9.89 -39.90 22.23
N MET A 31 10.21 -38.61 22.26
CA MET A 31 11.58 -38.13 22.27
C MET A 31 12.02 -37.81 23.70
N PRO A 32 13.30 -38.06 24.05
CA PRO A 32 13.85 -37.54 25.29
C PRO A 32 13.85 -36.00 25.26
N ASP A 33 13.57 -35.37 26.40
CA ASP A 33 13.63 -33.93 26.53
C ASP A 33 15.05 -33.44 26.14
N ALA A 34 15.13 -32.57 25.12
CA ALA A 34 16.35 -32.02 24.50
C ALA A 34 17.10 -32.87 23.44
N ALA A 35 16.48 -33.89 22.83
CA ALA A 35 17.10 -34.58 21.68
C ALA A 35 16.95 -33.80 20.36
N ASN A 36 18.08 -33.41 19.74
CA ASN A 36 18.11 -32.74 18.43
C ASN A 36 17.75 -33.66 17.25
N PHE A 37 17.86 -34.97 17.43
CA PHE A 37 17.55 -35.98 16.41
C PHE A 37 16.74 -37.12 17.02
N CYS A 38 15.77 -37.63 16.27
CA CYS A 38 14.97 -38.78 16.70
C CYS A 38 15.84 -40.06 16.69
N PRO A 39 16.00 -40.78 17.83
CA PRO A 39 16.83 -41.98 17.89
C PRO A 39 16.27 -43.16 17.07
N ALA A 40 14.98 -43.12 16.70
CA ALA A 40 14.35 -44.21 15.98
C ALA A 40 14.36 -44.05 14.45
N CYS A 41 14.40 -42.83 13.94
CA CYS A 41 14.33 -42.57 12.49
C CYS A 41 15.36 -41.55 11.98
N GLY A 42 16.19 -40.97 12.86
CA GLY A 42 17.29 -40.07 12.50
C GLY A 42 16.88 -38.67 12.04
N THR A 43 15.59 -38.33 11.99
CA THR A 43 15.14 -36.99 11.59
C THR A 43 15.34 -35.97 12.70
N ALA A 44 15.76 -34.75 12.31
CA ALA A 44 15.98 -33.64 13.22
C ALA A 44 14.68 -33.18 13.89
N SER A 45 14.74 -32.85 15.17
CA SER A 45 13.63 -32.28 15.92
C SER A 45 13.38 -30.83 15.50
N ALA A 46 12.11 -30.45 15.30
CA ALA A 46 11.72 -29.07 15.05
C ALA A 46 12.14 -28.19 16.25
N GLY A 47 13.27 -27.49 16.13
CA GLY A 47 13.85 -26.69 17.21
C GLY A 47 15.37 -26.79 17.35
N SER A 48 16.08 -27.62 16.58
CA SER A 48 17.56 -27.61 16.58
C SER A 48 18.06 -26.35 15.88
N PHE A 49 18.48 -25.35 16.65
CA PHE A 49 19.22 -24.20 16.14
C PHE A 49 20.60 -24.66 15.67
N ASP A 50 20.89 -24.49 14.39
CA ASP A 50 22.26 -24.56 13.87
C ASP A 50 23.07 -23.45 14.53
N SER A 51 23.94 -23.82 15.48
CA SER A 51 25.01 -22.94 15.91
C SER A 51 25.96 -22.73 14.73
N ALA A 52 26.04 -21.50 14.23
CA ALA A 52 26.93 -21.10 13.15
C ALA A 52 28.40 -21.50 13.42
N PRO A 53 29.15 -21.97 12.40
CA PRO A 53 30.57 -22.28 12.55
C PRO A 53 31.42 -20.99 12.60
N PRO A 54 32.46 -20.91 13.46
CA PRO A 54 33.42 -19.82 13.39
C PRO A 54 34.35 -19.97 12.17
N MET A 55 34.49 -18.88 11.42
CA MET A 55 35.48 -18.69 10.37
C MET A 55 36.92 -18.73 10.91
N GLY A 56 37.79 -19.49 10.24
CA GLY A 56 39.22 -19.15 10.13
C GLY A 56 40.20 -20.33 10.25
N THR A 57 40.63 -20.91 9.12
CA THR A 57 42.05 -21.16 8.72
C THR A 57 42.16 -22.00 7.42
N PRO A 58 43.24 -21.86 6.62
CA PRO A 58 43.31 -22.22 5.19
C PRO A 58 43.56 -23.73 4.89
N PRO A 59 43.42 -24.20 3.63
CA PRO A 59 43.41 -25.61 3.31
C PRO A 59 44.82 -26.20 3.19
N ALA A 60 45.05 -27.35 3.83
CA ALA A 60 46.15 -28.24 3.55
C ALA A 60 45.61 -29.62 3.17
N SER A 61 46.05 -30.15 2.04
CA SER A 61 45.88 -31.55 1.60
C SER A 61 47.11 -32.38 2.03
N PRO A 62 47.17 -33.70 1.76
CA PRO A 62 46.37 -34.86 2.23
C PRO A 62 47.30 -35.89 2.97
N PRO A 63 46.94 -37.17 3.28
CA PRO A 63 46.90 -38.24 2.25
C PRO A 63 45.90 -39.42 2.47
N SER A 64 45.60 -40.08 1.34
CA SER A 64 45.32 -41.51 1.05
C SER A 64 44.82 -42.53 2.10
N SER A 65 44.04 -43.47 1.52
CA SER A 65 43.70 -44.87 1.90
C SER A 65 42.34 -45.02 2.61
N ALA A 66 41.45 -45.97 2.31
CA ALA A 66 41.46 -47.14 1.44
C ALA A 66 40.03 -47.55 1.04
N GLN A 67 39.86 -48.08 -0.16
CA GLN A 67 38.75 -48.97 -0.57
C GLN A 67 38.82 -50.31 0.17
N PRO A 68 37.68 -51.01 0.34
CA PRO A 68 37.53 -52.32 -0.32
C PRO A 68 36.15 -52.49 -0.97
N LYS A 69 36.09 -52.77 -2.28
CA LYS A 69 35.97 -54.09 -2.93
C LYS A 69 34.60 -54.77 -2.80
N GLN A 70 33.83 -54.69 -3.90
CA GLN A 70 32.88 -55.74 -4.32
C GLN A 70 33.61 -57.07 -4.56
N PRO A 71 32.90 -58.19 -4.41
CA PRO A 71 32.98 -59.24 -5.43
C PRO A 71 31.61 -59.80 -5.82
N ALA A 72 31.44 -60.03 -7.12
CA ALA A 72 30.55 -61.03 -7.72
C ALA A 72 31.40 -61.87 -8.70
N PRO A 73 30.93 -62.99 -9.29
CA PRO A 73 29.69 -63.75 -9.10
C PRO A 73 29.94 -65.28 -8.89
N VAL A 74 28.92 -66.06 -8.51
CA VAL A 74 28.90 -67.53 -8.68
C VAL A 74 27.59 -67.96 -9.30
N ILE A 75 27.72 -68.74 -10.38
CA ILE A 75 26.71 -69.33 -11.26
C ILE A 75 26.30 -70.68 -10.67
N ILE A 76 25.01 -70.97 -10.48
CA ILE A 76 24.45 -72.34 -10.60
C ILE A 76 23.02 -72.28 -11.17
N SER A 77 22.81 -73.14 -12.16
CA SER A 77 21.70 -73.31 -13.09
C SER A 77 20.38 -73.82 -12.49
N GLY A 78 19.26 -73.41 -13.09
CA GLY A 78 17.96 -74.08 -13.03
C GLY A 78 16.94 -73.39 -13.96
N PRO A 79 16.31 -74.09 -14.92
CA PRO A 79 15.46 -73.44 -15.91
C PRO A 79 14.00 -73.36 -15.42
N VAL A 80 13.49 -72.15 -15.21
CA VAL A 80 12.05 -71.90 -15.12
C VAL A 80 11.67 -70.96 -16.25
N VAL A 81 10.93 -71.53 -17.20
CA VAL A 81 10.32 -70.83 -18.32
C VAL A 81 9.18 -69.95 -17.77
N ILE A 82 9.36 -68.63 -17.80
CA ILE A 82 8.26 -67.66 -17.71
C ILE A 82 8.48 -66.64 -18.82
N GLN A 83 7.46 -66.51 -19.67
CA GLN A 83 7.39 -65.64 -20.83
C GLN A 83 7.55 -64.16 -20.44
N PRO A 84 8.12 -63.29 -21.30
CA PRO A 84 8.17 -61.86 -21.05
C PRO A 84 6.80 -61.23 -21.34
N THR A 85 5.99 -61.01 -20.30
CA THR A 85 4.92 -60.02 -20.38
C THR A 85 5.56 -58.63 -20.38
N THR A 86 5.32 -57.92 -21.48
CA THR A 86 5.60 -56.50 -21.70
C THR A 86 5.45 -55.65 -20.43
N PRO A 87 6.44 -54.80 -20.09
CA PRO A 87 6.21 -53.80 -19.06
C PRO A 87 5.17 -52.80 -19.59
N VAL A 88 3.99 -52.79 -18.95
CA VAL A 88 3.04 -51.71 -19.08
C VAL A 88 3.72 -50.48 -18.50
N THR A 89 4.24 -49.62 -19.36
CA THR A 89 4.64 -48.26 -19.01
C THR A 89 3.38 -47.54 -18.53
N ILE A 90 3.19 -47.49 -17.21
CA ILE A 90 2.28 -46.54 -16.59
C ILE A 90 2.94 -45.17 -16.83
N ASN A 91 2.56 -44.52 -17.92
CA ASN A 91 2.75 -43.09 -18.10
C ASN A 91 1.92 -42.41 -17.00
N GLN A 92 2.49 -42.29 -15.80
CA GLN A 92 2.05 -41.26 -14.89
C GLN A 92 2.31 -39.94 -15.63
N PRO A 93 1.29 -39.11 -15.90
CA PRO A 93 1.55 -37.77 -16.36
C PRO A 93 2.32 -37.11 -15.22
N VAL A 94 3.61 -36.88 -15.45
CA VAL A 94 4.37 -35.92 -14.67
C VAL A 94 3.69 -34.59 -14.93
N MET A 95 2.71 -34.25 -14.08
CA MET A 95 2.13 -32.91 -14.04
C MET A 95 3.31 -32.00 -13.69
N SER A 96 3.92 -31.42 -14.72
CA SER A 96 4.83 -30.29 -14.56
C SER A 96 4.11 -29.28 -13.65
N PRO A 97 4.77 -28.75 -12.61
CA PRO A 97 4.14 -27.76 -11.74
C PRO A 97 3.60 -26.64 -12.65
N ILE A 98 2.30 -26.40 -12.55
CA ILE A 98 1.65 -25.34 -13.32
C ILE A 98 2.09 -24.04 -12.66
N GLU A 99 3.13 -23.41 -13.20
CA GLU A 99 3.66 -22.18 -12.66
C GLU A 99 2.95 -20.96 -13.24
N ILE A 100 2.52 -20.05 -12.35
CA ILE A 100 2.09 -18.71 -12.75
C ILE A 100 3.35 -17.92 -13.08
N SER A 101 3.42 -17.38 -14.29
CA SER A 101 4.47 -16.43 -14.67
C SER A 101 4.04 -15.01 -14.34
N LEU A 102 4.99 -14.13 -13.98
CA LEU A 102 4.76 -12.69 -13.86
C LEU A 102 4.19 -12.08 -15.16
N ALA A 103 4.49 -12.68 -16.31
CA ALA A 103 3.92 -12.29 -17.61
C ALA A 103 2.38 -12.38 -17.63
N ASP A 104 1.79 -13.21 -16.76
CA ASP A 104 0.34 -13.37 -16.67
C ASP A 104 -0.36 -12.12 -16.10
N TYR A 105 0.41 -11.22 -15.48
CA TYR A 105 -0.08 -9.97 -14.90
C TYR A 105 0.37 -8.73 -15.67
N ASP A 106 0.91 -8.90 -16.88
CA ASP A 106 1.40 -7.81 -17.72
C ASP A 106 0.34 -6.72 -17.95
N ALA A 107 -0.92 -7.10 -18.20
CA ALA A 107 -2.03 -6.16 -18.36
C ALA A 107 -2.25 -5.25 -17.12
N VAL A 108 -1.97 -5.75 -15.91
CA VAL A 108 -2.08 -4.98 -14.67
C VAL A 108 -0.97 -3.93 -14.61
N ASN A 109 0.26 -4.32 -14.92
CA ASN A 109 1.42 -3.43 -14.94
C ASN A 109 1.31 -2.38 -16.06
N GLN A 110 0.83 -2.77 -17.24
CA GLN A 110 0.53 -1.84 -18.34
C GLN A 110 -0.54 -0.82 -17.94
N MET A 111 -1.56 -1.24 -17.17
CA MET A 111 -2.60 -0.32 -16.72
C MET A 111 -2.09 0.69 -15.70
N GLU A 112 -1.24 0.26 -14.77
CA GLU A 112 -0.56 1.17 -13.84
C GLU A 112 0.36 2.17 -14.56
N LEU A 113 1.14 1.69 -15.54
CA LEU A 113 2.00 2.55 -16.36
C LEU A 113 1.19 3.56 -17.19
N LEU A 114 0.05 3.12 -17.74
CA LEU A 114 -0.85 3.98 -18.49
C LEU A 114 -1.43 5.08 -17.59
N LEU A 115 -1.92 4.73 -16.41
CA LEU A 115 -2.56 5.65 -15.48
C LEU A 115 -1.57 6.67 -14.88
N SER A 116 -0.28 6.33 -14.80
CA SER A 116 0.77 7.25 -14.32
C SER A 116 1.30 8.20 -15.39
N ASN A 117 1.28 7.83 -16.67
CA ASN A 117 1.95 8.59 -17.73
C ASN A 117 1.03 9.29 -18.73
N SER A 118 -0.27 8.98 -18.73
CA SER A 118 -1.20 9.49 -19.75
C SER A 118 -2.29 10.39 -19.17
N ASN A 119 -2.92 11.17 -20.04
CA ASN A 119 -4.10 11.96 -19.69
C ASN A 119 -5.34 11.06 -19.62
N TYR A 120 -6.33 11.44 -18.81
CA TYR A 120 -7.55 10.67 -18.58
C TYR A 120 -8.26 10.20 -19.86
N ASP A 121 -8.39 11.05 -20.89
CA ASP A 121 -9.07 10.69 -22.13
C ASP A 121 -8.37 9.57 -22.92
N VAL A 122 -7.03 9.50 -22.85
CA VAL A 122 -6.27 8.41 -23.46
C VAL A 122 -6.33 7.19 -22.56
N ALA A 123 -6.06 7.38 -21.27
CA ALA A 123 -6.07 6.33 -20.26
C ALA A 123 -7.39 5.55 -20.24
N SER A 124 -8.53 6.24 -20.24
CA SER A 124 -9.85 5.63 -20.16
C SER A 124 -10.18 4.75 -21.37
N ARG A 125 -9.73 5.12 -22.57
CA ARG A 125 -9.96 4.31 -23.79
C ARG A 125 -9.09 3.07 -23.83
N GLU A 126 -7.82 3.21 -23.44
CA GLU A 126 -6.86 2.11 -23.45
C GLU A 126 -7.09 1.14 -22.28
N ALA A 127 -7.51 1.63 -21.12
CA ALA A 127 -7.87 0.82 -19.96
C ALA A 127 -8.98 -0.19 -20.27
N LEU A 128 -9.94 0.13 -21.16
CA LEU A 128 -10.97 -0.82 -21.60
C LEU A 128 -10.40 -2.02 -22.37
N LYS A 129 -9.27 -1.86 -23.06
CA LYS A 129 -8.58 -2.97 -23.72
C LYS A 129 -7.85 -3.83 -22.69
N LEU A 130 -7.12 -3.19 -21.78
CA LEU A 130 -6.37 -3.86 -20.71
C LEU A 130 -7.31 -4.62 -19.76
N LYS A 131 -8.49 -4.06 -19.42
CA LYS A 131 -9.52 -4.74 -18.63
C LYS A 131 -10.01 -6.03 -19.29
N ARG A 132 -10.23 -6.01 -20.61
CA ARG A 132 -10.63 -7.22 -21.34
C ARG A 132 -9.54 -8.28 -21.31
N GLN A 133 -8.30 -7.89 -21.61
CA GLN A 133 -7.15 -8.80 -21.55
C GLN A 133 -6.95 -9.38 -20.15
N HIS A 134 -7.07 -8.55 -19.11
CA HIS A 134 -7.02 -8.99 -17.71
C HIS A 134 -8.12 -10.02 -17.43
N ASN A 135 -9.38 -9.73 -17.74
CA ASN A 135 -10.50 -10.65 -17.50
C ASN A 135 -10.35 -11.97 -18.25
N GLU A 136 -9.94 -11.94 -19.52
CA GLU A 136 -9.64 -13.15 -20.31
C GLU A 136 -8.56 -13.98 -19.63
N ARG A 137 -7.49 -13.34 -19.15
CA ARG A 137 -6.41 -14.02 -18.44
C ARG A 137 -6.85 -14.55 -17.08
N MET A 138 -7.63 -13.79 -16.32
CA MET A 138 -8.17 -14.22 -15.02
C MET A 138 -9.07 -15.44 -15.17
N ASN A 139 -9.87 -15.53 -16.23
CA ASN A 139 -10.70 -16.71 -16.51
C ASN A 139 -9.84 -17.97 -16.75
N LEU A 140 -8.70 -17.82 -17.46
CA LEU A 140 -7.76 -18.94 -17.66
C LEU A 140 -7.11 -19.37 -16.35
N ILE A 141 -6.68 -18.40 -15.53
CA ILE A 141 -6.03 -18.67 -14.24
C ILE A 141 -7.02 -19.29 -13.24
N ALA A 142 -8.27 -18.82 -13.21
CA ALA A 142 -9.32 -19.33 -12.33
C ALA A 142 -9.54 -20.85 -12.50
N SER A 143 -9.47 -21.36 -13.74
CA SER A 143 -9.59 -22.79 -14.01
C SER A 143 -8.47 -23.64 -13.39
N ARG A 144 -7.32 -23.02 -13.09
CA ARG A 144 -6.11 -23.66 -12.55
C ARG A 144 -5.85 -23.28 -11.09
N TYR A 145 -6.67 -22.41 -10.50
CA TYR A 145 -6.43 -21.81 -9.20
C TYR A 145 -6.26 -22.83 -8.06
N SER A 146 -7.04 -23.90 -8.10
CA SER A 146 -6.96 -25.00 -7.12
C SER A 146 -5.64 -25.76 -7.19
N GLY A 147 -4.96 -25.78 -8.34
CA GLY A 147 -3.67 -26.44 -8.54
C GLY A 147 -2.46 -25.63 -8.07
N TYR A 148 -2.64 -24.34 -7.76
CA TYR A 148 -1.53 -23.47 -7.37
C TYR A 148 -1.09 -23.66 -5.93
N GLY A 149 0.21 -23.49 -5.71
CA GLY A 149 0.80 -23.42 -4.37
C GLY A 149 0.39 -22.14 -3.62
N PRO A 150 0.63 -22.07 -2.30
CA PRO A 150 0.23 -20.92 -1.47
C PRO A 150 0.83 -19.60 -1.95
N TYR A 151 2.10 -19.61 -2.35
CA TYR A 151 2.78 -18.45 -2.94
C TYR A 151 2.08 -17.93 -4.20
N GLN A 152 1.78 -18.81 -5.14
CA GLN A 152 1.18 -18.46 -6.42
C GLN A 152 -0.25 -17.93 -6.26
N ARG A 153 -1.04 -18.55 -5.38
CA ARG A 153 -2.38 -18.04 -5.02
C ARG A 153 -2.28 -16.66 -4.40
N ARG A 154 -1.34 -16.46 -3.47
CA ARG A 154 -1.14 -15.17 -2.83
C ARG A 154 -0.76 -14.08 -3.82
N LEU A 155 0.19 -14.38 -4.71
CA LEU A 155 0.60 -13.46 -5.78
C LEU A 155 -0.57 -13.11 -6.69
N HIS A 156 -1.40 -14.10 -7.03
CA HIS A 156 -2.61 -13.89 -7.81
C HIS A 156 -3.61 -12.96 -7.12
N ASP A 157 -3.94 -13.25 -5.86
CA ASP A 157 -4.91 -12.47 -5.09
C ASP A 157 -4.48 -11.01 -4.96
N LEU A 158 -3.17 -10.75 -4.75
CA LEU A 158 -2.61 -9.40 -4.72
C LEU A 158 -2.69 -8.69 -6.07
N HIS A 159 -2.47 -9.37 -7.20
CA HIS A 159 -2.62 -8.75 -8.52
C HIS A 159 -4.07 -8.46 -8.88
N VAL A 160 -5.01 -9.31 -8.46
CA VAL A 160 -6.45 -9.04 -8.58
C VAL A 160 -6.81 -7.81 -7.74
N LEU A 161 -6.31 -7.72 -6.51
CA LEU A 161 -6.51 -6.57 -5.63
C LEU A 161 -5.91 -5.29 -6.24
N LYS A 162 -4.70 -5.36 -6.80
CA LYS A 162 -4.03 -4.27 -7.51
C LYS A 162 -4.87 -3.78 -8.69
N PHE A 163 -5.37 -4.70 -9.51
CA PHE A 163 -6.23 -4.37 -10.64
C PHE A 163 -7.51 -3.64 -10.18
N ASN A 164 -8.19 -4.14 -9.15
CA ASN A 164 -9.37 -3.48 -8.58
C ASN A 164 -9.07 -2.07 -8.04
N ALA A 165 -7.91 -1.87 -7.40
CA ALA A 165 -7.49 -0.55 -6.94
C ALA A 165 -7.28 0.43 -8.10
N LEU A 166 -6.69 -0.03 -9.20
CA LEU A 166 -6.50 0.77 -10.42
C LEU A 166 -7.84 1.08 -11.12
N GLU A 167 -8.81 0.17 -11.14
CA GLU A 167 -10.15 0.45 -11.66
C GLU A 167 -10.85 1.52 -10.81
N ASN A 168 -10.82 1.37 -9.49
CA ASN A 168 -11.37 2.37 -8.56
C ASN A 168 -10.70 3.73 -8.74
N TYR A 169 -9.38 3.76 -8.98
CA TYR A 169 -8.66 4.98 -9.29
C TYR A 169 -9.16 5.63 -10.59
N LEU A 170 -9.30 4.86 -11.66
CA LEU A 170 -9.80 5.37 -12.95
C LEU A 170 -11.23 5.90 -12.85
N GLU A 171 -12.11 5.20 -12.13
CA GLU A 171 -13.49 5.65 -11.86
C GLU A 171 -13.52 6.94 -11.05
N SER A 172 -12.68 7.02 -10.01
CA SER A 172 -12.56 8.22 -9.17
C SER A 172 -11.98 9.39 -9.96
N TRP A 173 -11.02 9.13 -10.86
CA TRP A 173 -10.46 10.15 -11.76
C TRP A 173 -11.55 10.70 -12.70
N LYS A 174 -12.34 9.84 -13.33
CA LYS A 174 -13.51 10.26 -14.13
C LYS A 174 -14.45 11.17 -13.35
N ALA A 175 -14.78 10.77 -12.12
CA ALA A 175 -15.69 11.52 -11.27
C ALA A 175 -15.08 12.86 -10.80
N SER A 176 -13.75 12.94 -10.66
CA SER A 176 -13.06 14.19 -10.31
C SER A 176 -13.05 15.21 -11.44
N GLU A 177 -13.02 14.76 -12.70
CA GLU A 177 -13.03 15.68 -13.86
C GLU A 177 -14.43 16.12 -14.29
N ARG A 178 -15.43 15.23 -14.19
CA ARG A 178 -16.77 15.43 -14.79
C ARG A 178 -17.92 15.26 -13.81
N GLY A 179 -17.65 14.87 -12.57
CA GLY A 179 -18.67 14.57 -11.57
C GLY A 179 -19.15 15.81 -10.80
N PRO A 180 -20.33 15.73 -10.17
CA PRO A 180 -20.87 16.80 -9.34
C PRO A 180 -20.12 16.95 -8.00
N ASP A 181 -19.53 15.88 -7.48
CA ASP A 181 -18.87 15.82 -6.17
C ASP A 181 -17.34 15.66 -6.33
N VAL A 182 -16.69 16.69 -6.89
CA VAL A 182 -15.25 16.66 -7.24
C VAL A 182 -14.35 16.38 -6.02
N ALA A 183 -14.60 17.03 -4.89
CA ALA A 183 -13.80 16.82 -3.67
C ALA A 183 -13.87 15.37 -3.17
N ARG A 184 -15.06 14.75 -3.21
CA ARG A 184 -15.23 13.34 -2.82
C ARG A 184 -14.48 12.42 -3.78
N ALA A 185 -14.65 12.64 -5.08
CA ALA A 185 -13.98 11.84 -6.09
C ALA A 185 -12.45 11.96 -5.99
N GLN A 186 -11.92 13.14 -5.67
CA GLN A 186 -10.50 13.32 -5.41
C GLN A 186 -10.05 12.58 -4.14
N ALA A 187 -10.85 12.58 -3.07
CA ALA A 187 -10.55 11.80 -1.87
C ALA A 187 -10.57 10.28 -2.12
N GLU A 188 -11.53 9.78 -2.91
CA GLU A 188 -11.59 8.38 -3.35
C GLU A 188 -10.41 8.01 -4.25
N LYS A 189 -9.97 8.94 -5.10
CA LYS A 189 -8.76 8.80 -5.91
C LYS A 189 -7.51 8.64 -5.04
N ASP A 190 -7.34 9.51 -4.03
CA ASP A 190 -6.22 9.46 -3.09
C ASP A 190 -6.23 8.14 -2.29
N ARG A 191 -7.42 7.66 -1.88
CA ARG A 191 -7.58 6.37 -1.21
C ARG A 191 -7.20 5.19 -2.13
N ALA A 192 -7.59 5.23 -3.40
CA ALA A 192 -7.23 4.19 -4.37
C ALA A 192 -5.72 4.15 -4.60
N LEU A 193 -5.05 5.31 -4.67
CA LEU A 193 -3.58 5.39 -4.74
C LEU A 193 -2.90 4.79 -3.50
N PHE A 194 -3.44 5.06 -2.30
CA PHE A 194 -2.93 4.45 -1.08
C PHE A 194 -3.06 2.92 -1.11
N MET A 195 -4.21 2.39 -1.53
CA MET A 195 -4.40 0.94 -1.69
C MET A 195 -3.42 0.34 -2.69
N LEU A 196 -3.19 1.02 -3.81
CA LEU A 196 -2.24 0.59 -4.83
C LEU A 196 -0.82 0.52 -4.26
N ALA A 197 -0.37 1.55 -3.55
CA ALA A 197 0.96 1.59 -2.93
C ALA A 197 1.16 0.44 -1.93
N GLN A 198 0.19 0.21 -1.03
CA GLN A 198 0.25 -0.89 -0.06
C GLN A 198 0.20 -2.27 -0.73
N THR A 199 -0.54 -2.40 -1.83
CA THR A 199 -0.59 -3.65 -2.59
C THR A 199 0.73 -3.93 -3.30
N ASN A 200 1.38 -2.90 -3.86
CA ASN A 200 2.72 -3.02 -4.45
C ASN A 200 3.75 -3.42 -3.39
N GLU A 201 3.73 -2.79 -2.21
CA GLU A 201 4.59 -3.16 -1.07
C GLU A 201 4.42 -4.66 -0.70
N ALA A 202 3.17 -5.14 -0.62
CA ALA A 202 2.89 -6.55 -0.35
C ALA A 202 3.40 -7.49 -1.46
N ILE A 203 3.30 -7.09 -2.74
CA ILE A 203 3.84 -7.86 -3.87
C ILE A 203 5.37 -7.90 -3.80
N ASP A 204 6.03 -6.77 -3.52
CA ASP A 204 7.49 -6.68 -3.46
C ASP A 204 8.06 -7.53 -2.33
N VAL A 205 7.45 -7.50 -1.15
CA VAL A 205 7.80 -8.39 -0.02
C VAL A 205 7.67 -9.86 -0.42
N LEU A 206 6.58 -10.22 -1.10
CA LEU A 206 6.34 -11.59 -1.54
C LEU A 206 7.36 -12.05 -2.59
N LEU A 207 7.71 -11.19 -3.55
CA LEU A 207 8.69 -11.47 -4.60
C LEU A 207 10.13 -11.53 -4.05
N SER A 208 10.52 -10.57 -3.22
CA SER A 208 11.86 -10.50 -2.62
C SER A 208 12.13 -11.64 -1.65
N GLY A 209 11.12 -12.08 -0.90
CA GLY A 209 11.21 -13.21 0.01
C GLY A 209 11.08 -14.59 -0.64
N GLY A 210 11.00 -14.67 -1.97
CA GLY A 210 10.99 -15.92 -2.75
C GLY A 210 9.85 -16.87 -2.41
N GLY A 211 8.73 -16.37 -1.88
CA GLY A 211 7.61 -17.19 -1.42
C GLY A 211 7.86 -17.99 -0.14
N SER A 212 8.86 -17.60 0.66
CA SER A 212 9.04 -18.10 2.03
C SER A 212 7.77 -17.86 2.87
N LEU A 213 7.52 -18.72 3.87
CA LEU A 213 6.37 -18.59 4.76
C LEU A 213 6.35 -17.24 5.51
N SER A 214 7.53 -16.70 5.84
CA SER A 214 7.65 -15.36 6.44
C SER A 214 7.21 -14.25 5.49
N SER A 215 7.63 -14.30 4.22
CA SER A 215 7.23 -13.30 3.21
C SER A 215 5.73 -13.34 2.90
N ILE A 216 5.12 -14.53 2.90
CA ILE A 216 3.67 -14.69 2.76
C ILE A 216 2.95 -14.07 3.96
N ALA A 217 3.41 -14.38 5.18
CA ALA A 217 2.80 -13.84 6.40
C ALA A 217 2.93 -12.30 6.50
N GLU A 218 4.06 -11.75 6.07
CA GLU A 218 4.28 -10.30 6.03
C GLU A 218 3.39 -9.62 4.98
N ALA A 219 3.29 -10.18 3.76
CA ALA A 219 2.38 -9.69 2.73
C ALA A 219 0.90 -9.77 3.16
N GLU A 220 0.52 -10.76 3.96
CA GLU A 220 -0.81 -10.83 4.59
C GLU A 220 -1.02 -9.76 5.65
N GLU A 221 -0.01 -9.47 6.46
CA GLU A 221 -0.10 -8.41 7.47
C GLU A 221 -0.25 -7.03 6.82
N ILE A 222 0.48 -6.76 5.73
CA ILE A 222 0.33 -5.52 4.95
C ILE A 222 -1.10 -5.41 4.39
N GLU A 223 -1.66 -6.49 3.83
CA GLU A 223 -3.03 -6.46 3.32
C GLU A 223 -4.06 -6.26 4.44
N ARG A 224 -3.90 -6.94 5.58
CA ARG A 224 -4.78 -6.74 6.76
C ARG A 224 -4.71 -5.29 7.24
N ARG A 225 -3.52 -4.70 7.28
CA ARG A 225 -3.29 -3.30 7.63
C ARG A 225 -3.99 -2.36 6.67
N MET A 226 -3.79 -2.56 5.37
CA MET A 226 -4.45 -1.80 4.31
C MET A 226 -5.98 -1.89 4.40
N LYS A 227 -6.55 -3.09 4.60
CA LYS A 227 -8.00 -3.29 4.73
C LYS A 227 -8.59 -2.56 5.94
N ARG A 228 -7.85 -2.47 7.05
CA ARG A 228 -8.30 -1.76 8.25
C ARG A 228 -8.21 -0.24 8.11
N THR A 229 -7.14 0.27 7.48
CA THR A 229 -6.96 1.72 7.31
C THR A 229 -7.95 2.28 6.31
N THR A 230 -8.25 1.55 5.23
CA THR A 230 -9.11 2.04 4.12
C THR A 230 -10.62 2.07 4.44
N VAL A 231 -11.02 1.68 5.64
CA VAL A 231 -12.41 1.73 6.10
C VAL A 231 -12.89 3.18 6.23
N ASN A 232 -14.12 3.42 5.79
CA ASN A 232 -14.81 4.68 6.03
C ASN A 232 -15.44 4.69 7.43
N TYR A 233 -15.05 5.67 8.22
CA TYR A 233 -15.62 5.98 9.52
C TYR A 233 -16.65 7.10 9.36
N VAL A 234 -17.50 7.31 10.37
CA VAL A 234 -18.59 8.28 10.33
C VAL A 234 -18.56 9.15 11.57
N VAL A 235 -18.79 10.45 11.39
CA VAL A 235 -18.95 11.41 12.50
C VAL A 235 -20.24 11.11 13.25
N THR A 236 -20.15 10.81 14.54
CA THR A 236 -21.29 10.49 15.42
C THR A 236 -21.72 11.68 16.26
N ALA A 237 -20.78 12.58 16.61
CA ALA A 237 -21.07 13.82 17.30
C ALA A 237 -21.73 14.86 16.38
N PRO A 238 -22.28 15.97 16.91
CA PRO A 238 -22.86 17.03 16.10
C PRO A 238 -21.89 17.60 15.05
N TYR A 239 -20.62 17.76 15.43
CA TYR A 239 -19.55 18.11 14.51
C TYR A 239 -18.18 17.66 15.02
N ILE A 240 -17.23 17.54 14.09
CA ILE A 240 -15.79 17.45 14.32
C ILE A 240 -15.09 18.55 13.52
N LEU A 241 -14.00 19.10 14.05
CA LEU A 241 -13.20 20.13 13.37
C LEU A 241 -12.03 19.47 12.66
N VAL A 242 -11.95 19.65 11.34
CA VAL A 242 -10.84 19.18 10.50
C VAL A 242 -10.32 20.40 9.73
N ASP A 243 -9.08 20.80 9.99
CA ASP A 243 -8.44 21.97 9.37
C ASP A 243 -9.33 23.25 9.38
N ASN A 244 -9.86 23.59 10.55
CA ASN A 244 -10.79 24.69 10.78
C ASN A 244 -12.15 24.59 10.07
N GLN A 245 -12.46 23.47 9.42
CA GLN A 245 -13.76 23.19 8.83
C GLN A 245 -14.59 22.27 9.72
N ARG A 246 -15.89 22.55 9.81
CA ARG A 246 -16.84 21.73 10.59
C ARG A 246 -17.39 20.63 9.71
N LEU A 247 -17.06 19.39 10.04
CA LEU A 247 -17.71 18.21 9.46
C LEU A 247 -18.90 17.83 10.36
N ASN A 248 -20.08 17.74 9.76
CA ASN A 248 -21.32 17.48 10.48
C ASN A 248 -21.48 15.99 10.82
N ARG A 249 -22.42 15.71 11.73
CA ARG A 249 -22.87 14.35 12.01
C ARG A 249 -23.29 13.61 10.74
N GLY A 250 -22.85 12.35 10.62
CA GLY A 250 -23.19 11.47 9.48
C GLY A 250 -22.22 11.58 8.30
N GLU A 251 -21.31 12.55 8.30
CA GLU A 251 -20.30 12.66 7.25
C GLU A 251 -19.27 11.53 7.34
N PRO A 252 -18.91 10.88 6.22
CA PRO A 252 -17.88 9.85 6.20
C PRO A 252 -16.48 10.47 6.19
N LEU A 253 -15.56 9.82 6.90
CA LEU A 253 -14.16 10.21 7.01
C LEU A 253 -13.28 8.98 6.92
N TRP A 254 -12.09 9.16 6.36
CA TRP A 254 -11.06 8.15 6.28
C TRP A 254 -9.85 8.60 7.09
N VAL A 255 -9.28 7.70 7.90
CA VAL A 255 -8.09 7.98 8.71
C VAL A 255 -6.88 7.49 7.92
N ILE A 256 -6.05 8.43 7.48
CA ILE A 256 -4.87 8.15 6.66
C ILE A 256 -3.73 7.64 7.54
N ASP A 257 -3.45 8.36 8.63
CA ASP A 257 -2.27 8.13 9.48
C ASP A 257 -2.53 8.61 10.90
N VAL A 258 -1.78 8.08 11.88
CA VAL A 258 -1.83 8.46 13.28
C VAL A 258 -0.41 8.69 13.80
N LEU A 259 -0.10 9.93 14.15
CA LEU A 259 1.20 10.34 14.67
C LEU A 259 1.04 11.10 15.99
N SER A 260 1.77 10.67 17.02
CA SER A 260 1.93 11.41 18.30
C SER A 260 0.61 11.88 18.93
N GLY A 261 -0.43 11.03 18.91
CA GLY A 261 -1.75 11.36 19.48
C GLY A 261 -2.63 12.26 18.60
N SER A 262 -2.23 12.51 17.36
CA SER A 262 -3.05 13.15 16.32
C SER A 262 -3.23 12.23 15.13
N ALA A 263 -4.42 12.23 14.55
CA ALA A 263 -4.78 11.46 13.37
C ALA A 263 -4.95 12.40 12.18
N LYS A 264 -4.37 12.05 11.02
CA LYS A 264 -4.62 12.71 9.75
C LYS A 264 -5.89 12.11 9.15
N VAL A 265 -6.88 12.96 8.95
CA VAL A 265 -8.22 12.57 8.50
C VAL A 265 -8.54 13.23 7.17
N LEU A 266 -9.13 12.46 6.26
CA LEU A 266 -9.68 12.90 4.99
C LEU A 266 -11.20 12.80 5.01
N HIS A 267 -11.89 13.87 4.65
CA HIS A 267 -13.34 13.85 4.46
C HIS A 267 -13.69 13.13 3.16
N MET A 268 -14.53 12.10 3.26
CA MET A 268 -14.98 11.26 2.13
C MET A 268 -16.41 11.61 1.72
N GLY A 269 -16.99 12.65 2.29
CA GLY A 269 -18.39 13.04 2.05
C GLY A 269 -18.53 14.08 0.95
N ARG A 270 -19.72 14.65 0.84
CA ARG A 270 -19.97 15.72 -0.14
C ARG A 270 -19.37 17.02 0.35
N GLY A 271 -18.33 17.47 -0.32
CA GLY A 271 -17.70 18.77 -0.07
C GLY A 271 -18.39 19.88 -0.87
N ARG A 272 -18.42 21.10 -0.30
CA ARG A 272 -18.73 22.32 -1.07
C ARG A 272 -17.49 22.88 -1.79
N SER A 273 -16.32 22.34 -1.49
CA SER A 273 -15.04 22.69 -2.09
C SER A 273 -14.75 21.82 -3.31
N SER A 274 -13.87 22.31 -4.18
CA SER A 274 -13.27 21.51 -5.27
C SER A 274 -12.16 20.59 -4.77
N GLN A 275 -11.57 20.89 -3.60
CA GLN A 275 -10.52 20.10 -2.98
C GLN A 275 -11.05 19.29 -1.79
N PRO A 276 -10.54 18.07 -1.55
CA PRO A 276 -10.92 17.29 -0.40
C PRO A 276 -10.45 17.96 0.89
N ILE A 277 -11.26 17.88 1.94
CA ILE A 277 -10.92 18.43 3.26
C ILE A 277 -10.01 17.41 3.95
N CYS A 278 -8.75 17.79 4.17
CA CYS A 278 -7.75 16.97 4.85
C CYS A 278 -7.17 17.76 6.01
N GLY A 279 -7.04 17.15 7.18
CA GLY A 279 -6.47 17.83 8.34
C GLY A 279 -6.08 16.89 9.47
N TRP A 280 -5.28 17.43 10.40
CA TRP A 280 -4.94 16.74 11.63
C TRP A 280 -6.01 17.00 12.69
N VAL A 281 -6.39 15.94 13.39
CA VAL A 281 -7.36 15.96 14.50
C VAL A 281 -6.76 15.20 15.67
N SER A 282 -7.02 15.61 16.91
CA SER A 282 -6.58 14.83 18.06
C SER A 282 -7.23 13.44 18.05
N VAL A 283 -6.47 12.39 18.40
CA VAL A 283 -7.00 11.01 18.54
C VAL A 283 -8.17 11.00 19.52
N TYR A 284 -8.04 11.76 20.62
CA TYR A 284 -9.09 11.93 21.62
C TYR A 284 -10.40 12.49 21.03
N ASP A 285 -10.33 13.56 20.23
CA ASP A 285 -11.52 14.11 19.58
C ASP A 285 -12.08 13.14 18.55
N LEU A 286 -11.22 12.45 17.80
CA LEU A 286 -11.64 11.49 16.79
C LEU A 286 -12.42 10.33 17.41
N GLU A 287 -11.92 9.72 18.48
CA GLU A 287 -12.60 8.62 19.18
C GLU A 287 -13.91 9.07 19.83
N ARG A 288 -13.92 10.27 20.41
CA ARG A 288 -15.11 10.82 21.08
C ARG A 288 -16.20 11.23 20.09
N ARG A 289 -15.82 11.68 18.88
CA ARG A 289 -16.74 12.32 17.93
C ARG A 289 -17.04 11.48 16.69
N SER A 290 -16.42 10.32 16.55
CA SER A 290 -16.68 9.38 15.46
C SER A 290 -16.82 7.94 15.96
N ASN A 291 -17.14 7.01 15.06
CA ASN A 291 -17.11 5.58 15.33
C ASN A 291 -15.70 4.97 15.24
N TRP A 292 -14.67 5.76 14.92
CA TRP A 292 -13.29 5.30 14.89
C TRP A 292 -12.76 5.01 16.30
N ARG A 293 -11.94 3.98 16.43
CA ARG A 293 -11.28 3.59 17.67
C ARG A 293 -9.81 3.36 17.39
N SER A 294 -8.93 3.90 18.22
CA SER A 294 -7.51 3.60 18.12
C SER A 294 -7.29 2.14 18.51
N ASP A 295 -6.63 1.39 17.63
CA ASP A 295 -6.07 0.10 17.99
C ASP A 295 -4.59 0.34 18.34
N PRO A 296 -4.21 0.20 19.61
CA PRO A 296 -2.87 0.55 20.04
C PRO A 296 -1.80 -0.38 19.44
N VAL A 297 -2.17 -1.63 19.13
CA VAL A 297 -1.29 -2.60 18.46
C VAL A 297 -1.08 -2.23 17.01
N PHE A 298 -1.94 -1.39 16.43
CA PHE A 298 -1.88 -1.05 15.03
C PHE A 298 -1.16 0.27 14.78
N PHE A 299 -1.53 1.32 15.53
CA PHE A 299 -1.01 2.67 15.31
C PHE A 299 0.22 3.00 16.16
N TYR A 300 0.51 2.24 17.22
CA TYR A 300 1.67 2.47 18.10
C TYR A 300 2.72 1.35 18.09
N SER A 301 2.52 0.26 17.35
CA SER A 301 3.52 -0.83 17.24
C SER A 301 4.77 -0.47 16.43
N SER A 302 4.81 0.71 15.82
CA SER A 302 6.02 1.28 15.23
C SER A 302 6.71 2.29 16.16
N ALA A 303 6.38 2.31 17.46
CA ALA A 303 7.19 3.04 18.43
C ALA A 303 8.64 2.56 18.27
N PRO A 304 9.59 3.44 17.91
CA PRO A 304 10.98 3.05 17.83
C PRO A 304 11.35 2.46 19.19
N VAL A 305 11.96 1.27 19.16
CA VAL A 305 12.53 0.64 20.36
C VAL A 305 13.26 1.75 21.10
N PRO A 306 12.91 2.05 22.37
CA PRO A 306 13.60 3.10 23.10
C PRO A 306 15.08 2.77 23.04
N PRO A 307 15.96 3.73 22.65
CA PRO A 307 17.37 3.43 22.51
C PRO A 307 17.84 2.85 23.84
N VAL A 308 18.31 1.60 23.83
CA VAL A 308 19.05 1.06 24.95
C VAL A 308 20.23 2.01 25.13
N THR A 309 20.21 2.76 26.23
CA THR A 309 21.18 3.80 26.55
C THR A 309 22.55 3.17 26.76
N THR A 310 23.21 2.83 25.66
CA THR A 310 24.65 2.61 25.66
C THR A 310 25.23 3.97 25.30
N THR A 311 25.69 4.70 26.32
CA THR A 311 26.36 5.98 26.15
C THR A 311 27.65 5.78 25.38
N VAL A 312 27.56 5.78 24.05
CA VAL A 312 28.70 5.94 23.16
C VAL A 312 28.72 7.42 22.77
N ILE A 313 29.72 8.14 23.26
CA ILE A 313 29.97 9.54 22.95
C ILE A 313 30.38 9.59 21.47
N TYR A 314 29.45 9.89 20.58
CA TYR A 314 29.76 10.28 19.21
C TYR A 314 29.98 11.79 19.18
N ARG A 315 31.18 12.22 18.75
CA ARG A 315 31.41 13.61 18.33
C ARG A 315 30.67 13.80 16.99
N GLU A 316 29.78 14.78 16.92
CA GLU A 316 29.12 15.21 15.68
C GLU A 316 30.17 15.62 14.63
N PRO A 317 30.16 15.03 13.42
CA PRO A 317 30.80 15.66 12.27
C PRO A 317 29.90 16.78 11.75
N GLU A 318 30.50 17.96 11.59
CA GLU A 318 29.86 19.21 11.14
C GLU A 318 28.98 19.03 9.88
N PRO A 319 27.83 19.72 9.79
CA PRO A 319 26.94 19.61 8.64
C PRO A 319 27.59 20.20 7.37
N LYS A 320 27.86 19.32 6.39
CA LYS A 320 28.17 19.76 5.02
C LYS A 320 26.91 20.35 4.37
N ILE A 321 26.87 21.67 4.29
CA ILE A 321 25.88 22.43 3.51
C ILE A 321 26.17 22.19 2.03
N ILE A 322 25.31 21.44 1.33
CA ILE A 322 25.32 21.37 -0.13
C ILE A 322 24.34 22.43 -0.66
N ILE A 323 24.87 23.56 -1.13
CA ILE A 323 24.10 24.59 -1.81
C ILE A 323 23.91 24.15 -3.27
N ILE A 324 22.72 23.65 -3.63
CA ILE A 324 22.34 23.46 -5.03
C ILE A 324 21.70 24.77 -5.53
N ALA A 325 22.53 25.62 -6.13
CA ALA A 325 22.10 26.86 -6.79
C ALA A 325 21.42 26.57 -8.14
N GLY A 326 20.13 26.21 -8.09
CA GLY A 326 19.27 26.18 -9.27
C GLY A 326 18.90 27.60 -9.71
N LYS A 327 19.48 28.07 -10.82
CA LYS A 327 19.16 29.36 -11.47
C LYS A 327 17.67 29.46 -11.79
N LYS A 328 16.92 30.23 -11.00
CA LYS A 328 15.55 30.66 -11.34
C LYS A 328 15.63 31.65 -12.52
N ARG A 329 15.20 31.23 -13.71
CA ARG A 329 14.81 32.14 -14.80
C ARG A 329 13.30 32.31 -14.75
N TYR A 330 12.83 33.39 -14.13
CA TYR A 330 11.49 33.92 -14.38
C TYR A 330 11.59 35.09 -15.35
N PRO A 331 10.86 35.08 -16.48
CA PRO A 331 10.80 36.21 -17.39
C PRO A 331 9.64 37.11 -16.97
N TYR A 332 9.91 38.18 -16.23
CA TYR A 332 9.05 39.37 -16.25
C TYR A 332 9.93 40.60 -16.39
N ARG A 333 9.94 41.15 -17.62
CA ARG A 333 10.53 42.45 -17.96
C ARG A 333 9.78 43.54 -17.19
N HIS A 334 10.45 44.16 -16.22
CA HIS A 334 10.24 45.57 -15.94
C HIS A 334 11.28 46.34 -16.75
N ARG A 335 10.81 47.03 -17.80
CA ARG A 335 11.62 48.05 -18.47
C ARG A 335 11.39 49.37 -17.72
N PRO A 336 12.45 50.06 -17.27
CA PRO A 336 12.32 51.35 -16.62
C PRO A 336 12.07 52.44 -17.66
N SER A 337 11.09 53.30 -17.38
CA SER A 337 11.00 54.64 -17.96
C SER A 337 11.97 55.55 -17.21
N PRO A 338 12.66 56.45 -17.92
CA PRO A 338 12.47 57.86 -17.60
C PRO A 338 12.11 58.66 -18.86
N CYS A 339 11.16 59.59 -18.71
CA CYS A 339 10.71 60.52 -19.74
C CYS A 339 11.88 61.38 -20.29
N PRO A 340 11.75 61.92 -21.52
CA PRO A 340 11.11 63.24 -21.64
C PRO A 340 10.19 63.37 -22.89
N TRP A 341 9.11 64.15 -22.72
CA TRP A 341 8.21 64.65 -23.78
C TRP A 341 9.01 65.31 -24.94
N PRO A 342 8.52 65.32 -26.21
CA PRO A 342 7.45 66.28 -26.57
C PRO A 342 6.54 65.94 -27.78
N ARG A 343 5.48 66.76 -27.91
CA ARG A 343 4.71 67.15 -29.11
C ARG A 343 3.60 66.23 -29.65
N TYR A 344 2.38 66.77 -29.54
CA TYR A 344 1.27 66.62 -30.49
C TYR A 344 1.75 66.71 -31.95
N PRO A 345 1.06 66.01 -32.86
CA PRO A 345 0.13 66.76 -33.72
C PRO A 345 -1.22 66.07 -33.94
N ASP A 346 -2.19 66.94 -34.24
CA ASP A 346 -3.48 66.70 -34.87
C ASP A 346 -3.47 65.61 -35.95
N ARG A 347 -4.60 64.89 -36.07
CA ARG A 347 -5.47 64.93 -37.27
C ARG A 347 -6.59 63.90 -37.19
N ASP A 348 -7.81 64.43 -37.26
CA ASP A 348 -8.82 64.07 -38.24
C ASP A 348 -9.01 62.60 -38.63
N ARG A 349 -10.12 62.01 -38.18
CA ARG A 349 -11.18 61.57 -39.12
C ARG A 349 -12.48 61.21 -38.43
N HIS A 350 -13.36 62.20 -38.46
CA HIS A 350 -14.75 62.13 -38.93
C HIS A 350 -15.33 60.79 -39.43
N ASP A 351 -16.57 60.60 -38.97
CA ASP A 351 -17.77 60.21 -39.74
C ASP A 351 -17.95 58.76 -40.20
N LYS A 352 -18.95 58.10 -39.64
CA LYS A 352 -20.30 57.89 -40.23
C LYS A 352 -21.10 56.95 -39.32
N HIS A 353 -22.22 57.39 -38.76
CA HIS A 353 -23.57 57.24 -39.35
C HIS A 353 -23.90 55.79 -39.73
N ASP A 354 -24.76 55.14 -38.93
CA ASP A 354 -26.13 54.72 -39.29
C ASP A 354 -26.82 54.32 -37.97
N LYS A 355 -27.86 55.00 -37.43
CA LYS A 355 -29.25 55.26 -37.89
C LYS A 355 -30.10 53.99 -38.10
N TYR A 356 -31.29 54.07 -37.50
CA TYR A 356 -32.44 53.13 -37.48
C TYR A 356 -32.34 52.01 -36.43
N ASP A 357 -33.30 51.81 -35.51
CA ASP A 357 -34.60 52.43 -35.23
C ASP A 357 -34.99 52.06 -33.78
N LYS A 358 -35.50 53.02 -32.97
CA LYS A 358 -36.93 53.12 -32.58
C LYS A 358 -37.51 51.78 -32.11
N ARG A 359 -37.85 51.59 -30.84
CA ARG A 359 -38.99 52.14 -30.05
C ARG A 359 -39.15 51.10 -28.93
N ASP A 360 -39.64 51.33 -27.72
CA ASP A 360 -40.44 52.36 -27.10
C ASP A 360 -40.36 52.04 -25.58
N LYS A 361 -40.25 53.08 -24.73
CA LYS A 361 -41.07 53.32 -23.51
C LYS A 361 -41.21 52.21 -22.44
N HIS A 362 -41.19 52.45 -21.13
CA HIS A 362 -41.49 53.63 -20.31
C HIS A 362 -40.95 53.40 -18.89
N ASP A 363 -40.46 54.50 -18.28
CA ASP A 363 -40.67 54.98 -16.91
C ASP A 363 -40.77 54.04 -15.69
N SER A 364 -39.77 54.18 -14.82
CA SER A 364 -39.94 54.49 -13.38
C SER A 364 -38.53 54.77 -12.81
N ARG A 365 -38.04 56.01 -12.72
CA ARG A 365 -38.39 57.12 -11.82
C ARG A 365 -38.18 56.79 -10.33
N ASP A 366 -37.28 57.58 -9.74
CA ASP A 366 -37.05 57.83 -8.31
C ASP A 366 -36.35 56.69 -7.52
N LYS A 367 -35.38 56.92 -6.64
CA LYS A 367 -34.86 58.13 -6.01
C LYS A 367 -33.51 57.78 -5.34
N TYR A 368 -32.69 58.82 -5.20
CA TYR A 368 -31.58 58.98 -4.29
C TYR A 368 -31.59 58.08 -3.05
N ASP A 369 -30.46 57.45 -2.74
CA ASP A 369 -29.78 57.77 -1.48
C ASP A 369 -28.26 57.54 -1.51
N LYS A 370 -27.57 58.58 -1.02
CA LYS A 370 -26.18 58.55 -0.59
C LYS A 370 -26.08 57.64 0.63
N ARG A 371 -25.10 56.74 0.70
CA ARG A 371 -24.09 56.73 1.78
C ARG A 371 -23.19 55.49 1.76
N ASP A 372 -22.00 55.77 2.28
CA ASP A 372 -21.06 54.87 2.93
C ASP A 372 -20.12 54.06 2.03
N LYS A 373 -19.07 54.79 1.62
CA LYS A 373 -17.68 54.35 1.79
C LYS A 373 -17.54 53.58 3.11
N ARG A 374 -17.39 52.26 3.02
CA ARG A 374 -16.63 51.48 4.00
C ARG A 374 -15.51 50.76 3.28
N ASP A 375 -14.33 51.35 3.43
CA ASP A 375 -13.08 50.63 3.52
C ASP A 375 -13.22 49.52 4.55
N ASP A 376 -13.04 48.27 4.15
CA ASP A 376 -12.54 47.23 5.04
C ASP A 376 -11.81 46.14 4.25
N LYS A 377 -10.49 46.33 4.20
CA LYS A 377 -9.46 45.30 4.42
C LYS A 377 -9.76 43.90 3.87
N ARG A 378 -9.59 43.74 2.55
CA ARG A 378 -9.14 42.43 2.01
C ARG A 378 -7.67 42.24 2.37
N GLY A 379 -7.43 41.50 3.45
CA GLY A 379 -6.10 41.00 3.80
C GLY A 379 -5.52 40.15 2.67
N PRO A 380 -4.18 40.01 2.61
CA PRO A 380 -3.53 39.32 1.52
C PRO A 380 -3.88 37.84 1.58
N TYR A 381 -4.53 37.33 0.53
CA TYR A 381 -4.61 35.90 0.28
C TYR A 381 -3.18 35.37 0.16
N LYS A 382 -2.72 34.69 1.22
CA LYS A 382 -1.54 33.83 1.13
C LYS A 382 -1.93 32.67 0.22
N HIS A 383 -1.58 32.78 -1.05
CA HIS A 383 -1.50 31.62 -1.93
C HIS A 383 -0.43 30.69 -1.35
N HIS A 384 -0.85 29.66 -0.63
CA HIS A 384 0.02 28.53 -0.38
C HIS A 384 0.00 27.66 -1.63
N SER A 385 1.00 27.87 -2.48
CA SER A 385 1.38 26.90 -3.49
C SER A 385 1.94 25.69 -2.75
N TYR A 386 1.10 24.68 -2.50
CA TYR A 386 1.61 23.39 -2.09
C TYR A 386 2.12 22.68 -3.33
N VAL A 387 3.38 22.27 -3.29
CA VAL A 387 3.91 21.25 -4.19
C VAL A 387 3.36 19.94 -3.67
N ILE A 388 2.34 19.40 -4.35
CA ILE A 388 2.09 17.97 -4.29
C ILE A 388 3.34 17.37 -4.94
N VAL A 389 4.21 16.81 -4.12
CA VAL A 389 5.23 15.91 -4.64
C VAL A 389 4.43 14.71 -5.12
N ASP A 390 4.22 14.61 -6.44
CA ASP A 390 3.86 13.34 -7.04
C ASP A 390 4.86 12.32 -6.48
N PRO A 391 4.41 11.28 -5.76
CA PRO A 391 5.23 10.11 -5.63
C PRO A 391 5.23 9.52 -7.05
N LYS A 392 6.17 10.00 -7.87
CA LYS A 392 6.69 9.13 -8.91
C LYS A 392 7.06 7.85 -8.17
N PHE A 393 6.48 6.74 -8.61
CA PHE A 393 6.76 5.42 -8.10
C PHE A 393 8.28 5.20 -8.17
N TRP A 394 8.91 5.06 -7.01
CA TRP A 394 10.25 4.53 -6.83
C TRP A 394 10.19 3.50 -5.73
#